data_AF-A0A4Q6B4R7-F1
#
_entry.id   AF-A0A4Q6B4R7-F1
#
_cell.length_a   1.000
_cell.length_b   1.000
_cell.length_c   1.000
_cell.angle_alpha   90.00
_cell.angle_beta   90.00
_cell.angle_gamma   90.00
#
_symmetry.space_group_name_H-M   'P 1'
#
loop_
_entity.id
_entity.type
_entity.pdbx_description
1 polymer ?
#
loop_
_entity_poly.entity_id
_entity_poly.type
_entity_poly.pdbx_seq_one_letter_code
_entity_poly.pdbx_strand_id
1 'polypeptide(L)'
;MEAFNEWLAATPFSLLIQTHFWAIPSLQIVHIICLAVLFICSFMIALRVLGKSWLDTSPAEIAQRFGKPIWICLLLLLLSGALLITAEPGRTLGNWTFWFPEPMR
;
A
#
# COMPACT_ATOMS: atom_id res chain seq x y z
N MET A 1 11.09 -23.07 8.63
CA MET A 1 10.83 -21.61 8.59
C MET A 1 12.12 -20.80 8.72
N GLU A 2 13.09 -21.21 9.53
CA GLU A 2 14.38 -20.50 9.70
C GLU A 2 15.23 -20.43 8.42
N ALA A 3 15.44 -21.56 7.72
CA ALA A 3 16.25 -21.58 6.50
C ALA A 3 15.71 -20.70 5.34
N PHE A 4 14.39 -20.55 5.26
CA PHE A 4 13.75 -19.66 4.27
C PHE A 4 13.94 -18.19 4.65
N ASN A 5 13.82 -17.86 5.93
CA ASN A 5 14.10 -16.51 6.45
C ASN A 5 15.57 -16.13 6.28
N GLU A 6 16.51 -17.05 6.53
CA GLU A 6 17.95 -16.80 6.32
C GLU A 6 18.29 -16.59 4.85
N TRP A 7 17.69 -17.36 3.94
CA TRP A 7 17.86 -17.19 2.50
C TRP A 7 17.29 -15.85 2.01
N LEU A 8 16.12 -15.45 2.50
CA LEU A 8 15.54 -14.14 2.20
C LEU A 8 16.40 -13.02 2.79
N ALA A 9 16.93 -13.21 4.00
CA ALA A 9 17.78 -12.26 4.71
C ALA A 9 19.13 -12.02 4.01
N ALA A 10 19.65 -13.05 3.32
CA ALA A 10 20.89 -13.01 2.55
C ALA A 10 20.77 -12.35 1.17
N THR A 11 19.56 -11.95 0.75
CA THR A 11 19.41 -11.20 -0.51
C THR A 11 20.02 -9.80 -0.39
N PRO A 12 20.65 -9.26 -1.45
CA PRO A 12 21.20 -7.91 -1.46
C PRO A 12 20.16 -6.85 -1.07
N PHE A 13 18.90 -7.14 -1.37
CA PHE A 13 17.75 -6.33 -1.04
C PHE A 13 17.45 -6.27 0.46
N SER A 14 17.49 -7.42 1.16
CA SER A 14 17.36 -7.49 2.61
C SER A 14 18.53 -6.81 3.32
N LEU A 15 19.76 -7.01 2.84
CA LEU A 15 20.93 -6.32 3.40
C LEU A 15 20.83 -4.80 3.27
N LEU A 16 20.32 -4.29 2.15
CA LEU A 16 20.13 -2.85 1.90
C LEU A 16 19.03 -2.24 2.78
N ILE A 17 17.99 -3.00 3.11
CA ILE A 17 16.95 -2.59 4.06
C ILE A 17 17.48 -2.62 5.50
N GLN A 18 18.25 -3.65 5.88
CA GLN A 18 18.82 -3.76 7.24
C GLN A 18 19.95 -2.76 7.50
N THR A 19 20.70 -2.34 6.47
CA THR A 19 21.77 -1.35 6.60
C THR A 19 21.29 0.10 6.50
N HIS A 20 20.10 0.35 5.95
CA HIS A 20 19.51 1.69 5.86
C HIS A 20 18.26 1.79 6.72
N PHE A 21 18.41 2.34 7.94
CA PHE A 21 17.31 2.66 8.87
C PHE A 21 16.10 3.37 8.22
N TRP A 22 16.34 4.13 7.15
CA TRP A 22 15.32 4.87 6.42
C TRP A 22 14.54 4.06 5.39
N ALA A 23 14.93 2.83 5.07
CA ALA A 23 14.28 2.04 4.03
C ALA A 23 12.82 1.73 4.40
N ILE A 24 12.57 1.19 5.59
CA ILE A 24 11.22 0.86 6.07
C ILE A 24 10.36 2.14 6.24
N PRO A 25 10.82 3.20 6.94
CA PRO A 25 10.07 4.45 7.05
C PRO A 25 9.74 5.08 5.68
N SER A 26 10.68 5.08 4.74
CA SER A 26 10.45 5.66 3.41
C SER A 26 9.42 4.87 2.61
N LEU A 27 9.47 3.53 2.67
CA LEU A 27 8.48 2.67 2.04
C LEU A 27 7.08 2.88 2.64
N GLN A 28 6.99 3.03 3.95
CA GLN A 28 5.73 3.35 4.63
C GLN A 28 5.18 4.71 4.22
N ILE A 29 6.02 5.75 4.12
CA ILE A 29 5.60 7.09 3.67
C ILE A 29 5.04 7.02 2.26
N VAL A 30 5.75 6.38 1.32
CA VAL A 30 5.28 6.20 -0.05
C VAL A 30 3.96 5.44 -0.09
N HIS A 31 3.83 4.37 0.69
CA HIS A 31 2.61 3.58 0.77
C HIS A 31 1.40 4.41 1.24
N ILE A 32 1.55 5.16 2.34
CA ILE A 32 0.47 5.99 2.90
C ILE A 32 0.07 7.10 1.92
N ILE A 33 1.03 7.74 1.25
CA ILE A 33 0.73 8.77 0.23
C ILE A 33 -0.06 8.16 -0.93
N CYS A 34 0.34 6.99 -1.45
CA CYS A 34 -0.40 6.31 -2.51
C CYS A 34 -1.83 5.97 -2.08
N LEU A 35 -2.01 5.53 -0.83
CA LEU A 35 -3.33 5.23 -0.26
C LEU A 35 -4.20 6.49 -0.16
N ALA A 36 -3.62 7.61 0.30
CA ALA A 36 -4.33 8.89 0.39
C ALA A 36 -4.75 9.40 -0.99
N VAL A 37 -3.88 9.31 -2.00
CA VAL A 37 -4.22 9.68 -3.38
C VAL A 37 -5.34 8.79 -3.92
N LEU A 38 -5.28 7.48 -3.68
CA LEU A 38 -6.33 6.54 -4.11
C LEU A 38 -7.68 6.90 -3.46
N PHE A 39 -7.67 7.23 -2.16
CA PHE A 39 -8.86 7.65 -1.44
C PHE A 39 -9.46 8.95 -1.99
N ILE A 40 -8.62 9.96 -2.27
CA ILE A 40 -9.06 11.22 -2.88
C ILE A 40 -9.66 10.98 -4.27
N CYS A 41 -9.03 10.15 -5.10
CA CYS A 41 -9.56 9.78 -6.42
C CYS A 41 -10.94 9.11 -6.29
N SER A 42 -11.07 8.14 -5.38
CA SER A 42 -12.34 7.46 -5.11
C SER A 42 -13.42 8.43 -4.60
N PHE A 43 -13.06 9.34 -3.69
CA PHE A 43 -13.96 10.36 -3.17
C PHE A 43 -14.44 11.31 -4.26
N MET A 44 -13.53 11.75 -5.14
CA MET A 44 -13.90 12.61 -6.27
C MET A 44 -14.84 11.91 -7.26
N ILE A 45 -14.59 10.63 -7.55
CA ILE A 45 -15.47 9.83 -8.40
C ILE A 45 -16.84 9.66 -7.73
N ALA A 46 -16.89 9.39 -6.42
CA ALA A 46 -18.16 9.29 -5.68
C ALA A 46 -18.96 10.60 -5.72
N LEU A 47 -18.31 11.75 -5.50
CA LEU A 47 -18.96 13.06 -5.62
C LEU A 47 -19.51 13.32 -7.03
N ARG A 48 -18.81 12.87 -8.07
CA ARG A 48 -19.30 12.94 -9.45
C ARG A 48 -20.53 12.07 -9.67
N VAL A 49 -20.51 10.82 -9.22
CA VAL A 49 -21.62 9.88 -9.34
C VAL A 49 -22.86 10.41 -8.61
N LEU A 50 -22.68 11.07 -7.47
CA LEU A 50 -23.74 11.74 -6.72
C LEU A 50 -24.22 13.06 -7.37
N GLY A 51 -23.67 13.46 -8.50
CA GLY A 51 -24.04 14.71 -9.20
C GLY A 51 -23.60 15.99 -8.49
N LYS A 52 -22.66 15.92 -7.54
CA LYS A 52 -22.20 17.09 -6.76
C LYS A 52 -20.93 17.74 -7.33
N SER A 53 -20.31 17.16 -8.36
CA SER A 53 -19.06 17.63 -8.94
C SER A 53 -18.95 17.26 -10.42
N TRP A 54 -18.24 18.06 -11.22
CA TRP A 54 -17.94 17.84 -12.66
C TRP A 54 -19.16 17.47 -13.53
N LEU A 55 -20.30 18.11 -13.32
CA LEU A 55 -21.55 17.82 -14.05
C LEU A 55 -21.39 18.00 -15.56
N ASP A 56 -20.60 18.99 -15.99
CA ASP A 56 -20.37 19.35 -17.40
C ASP A 56 -19.32 18.47 -18.11
N THR A 57 -18.64 17.58 -17.39
CA THR A 57 -17.59 16.71 -17.93
C THR A 57 -18.13 15.31 -18.20
N SER A 58 -17.80 14.72 -19.33
CA SER A 58 -18.28 13.38 -19.67
C SER A 58 -17.72 12.33 -18.69
N PRO A 59 -18.46 11.26 -18.38
CA PRO A 59 -17.96 10.16 -17.54
C PRO A 59 -16.67 9.54 -18.08
N ALA A 60 -16.51 9.49 -19.41
CA ALA A 60 -15.33 8.94 -20.07
C ALA A 60 -14.06 9.78 -19.83
N GLU A 61 -14.17 11.11 -19.85
CA GLU A 61 -13.04 12.00 -19.57
C GLU A 61 -12.59 11.90 -18.11
N ILE A 62 -13.54 11.78 -17.17
CA ILE A 62 -13.25 11.58 -15.75
C ILE A 62 -12.55 10.23 -15.53
N ALA A 63 -13.03 9.17 -16.16
CA ALA A 63 -12.41 7.84 -16.08
C ALA A 63 -10.98 7.84 -16.64
N GLN A 64 -10.71 8.55 -17.75
CA GLN A 64 -9.37 8.68 -18.29
C GLN A 64 -8.43 9.49 -17.36
N ARG A 65 -8.97 10.53 -16.71
CA ARG A 65 -8.20 11.41 -15.82
C ARG A 65 -7.79 10.72 -14.52
N PHE A 66 -8.72 10.00 -13.88
CA PHE A 66 -8.43 9.29 -12.62
C PHE A 66 -7.88 7.89 -12.84
N GLY A 67 -8.10 7.28 -14.01
CA GLY A 67 -7.62 5.93 -14.31
C GLY A 67 -6.11 5.78 -14.20
N LYS A 68 -5.33 6.66 -14.85
CA LYS A 68 -3.85 6.58 -14.80
C LYS A 68 -3.30 6.72 -13.37
N PRO A 69 -3.66 7.74 -12.58
CA PRO A 69 -3.23 7.85 -11.17
C PRO A 69 -3.64 6.64 -10.32
N ILE A 70 -4.87 6.14 -10.47
CA ILE A 70 -5.37 4.98 -9.72
C ILE A 70 -4.49 3.76 -10.00
N TRP A 71 -4.23 3.44 -11.27
CA TRP A 71 -3.41 2.29 -11.62
C TRP A 71 -1.97 2.39 -11.13
N ILE A 72 -1.37 3.57 -11.23
CA ILE A 72 -0.01 3.82 -10.70
C ILE A 72 -0.01 3.63 -9.18
N CYS A 73 -0.98 4.22 -8.46
CA CYS A 73 -1.07 4.08 -7.00
C CYS A 73 -1.32 2.63 -6.58
N LEU A 74 -2.18 1.89 -7.27
CA LEU A 74 -2.44 0.47 -6.99
C LEU A 74 -1.17 -0.37 -7.16
N LEU A 75 -0.40 -0.16 -8.23
CA LEU A 75 0.86 -0.85 -8.45
C LEU A 75 1.88 -0.51 -7.35
N LEU A 76 2.02 0.78 -7.01
CA LEU A 76 2.93 1.21 -5.95
C LEU A 76 2.52 0.69 -4.57
N LEU A 77 1.22 0.64 -4.26
CA LEU A 77 0.69 0.06 -3.02
C LEU A 77 0.99 -1.44 -2.95
N LEU A 78 0.77 -2.17 -4.04
CA LEU A 78 1.06 -3.61 -4.10
C LEU A 78 2.55 -3.87 -3.87
N LEU A 79 3.42 -3.15 -4.59
CA LEU A 79 4.86 -3.32 -4.49
C LEU A 79 5.38 -2.94 -3.10
N SER A 80 5.03 -1.74 -2.60
CA SER A 80 5.46 -1.29 -1.27
C SER A 80 4.90 -2.15 -0.14
N GLY A 81 3.65 -2.60 -0.23
CA GLY A 81 3.04 -3.51 0.75
C GLY A 81 3.71 -4.87 0.77
N ALA A 82 3.94 -5.48 -0.40
CA ALA A 82 4.68 -6.73 -0.50
C ALA A 82 6.09 -6.58 0.08
N LEU A 83 6.74 -5.46 -0.18
CA LEU A 83 8.08 -5.18 0.31
C LEU A 83 8.15 -5.06 1.83
N LEU A 84 7.20 -4.34 2.42
CA LEU A 84 7.10 -4.19 3.88
C LEU A 84 6.86 -5.55 4.57
N ILE A 85 6.03 -6.42 3.98
CA ILE A 85 5.80 -7.78 4.48
C ILE A 85 7.10 -8.61 4.41
N THR A 86 7.85 -8.52 3.30
CA THR A 86 9.13 -9.24 3.17
C THR A 86 10.24 -8.68 4.07
N ALA A 87 10.19 -7.39 4.41
CA ALA A 87 11.19 -6.71 5.24
C ALA A 87 10.99 -6.99 6.74
N GLU A 88 9.75 -7.14 7.21
CA GLU A 88 9.44 -7.43 8.62
C GLU A 88 8.46 -8.61 8.79
N PRO A 89 8.80 -9.83 8.32
CA PRO A 89 7.89 -10.97 8.36
C PRO A 89 7.49 -11.36 9.80
N GLY A 90 8.40 -11.20 10.77
CA GLY A 90 8.12 -11.48 12.18
C GLY A 90 7.10 -10.55 12.83
N ARG A 91 7.00 -9.29 12.39
CA ARG A 91 6.04 -8.30 12.94
C ARG A 91 4.65 -8.40 12.30
N THR A 92 4.58 -8.79 11.03
CA THR A 92 3.29 -8.94 10.31
C THR A 92 2.70 -10.34 10.44
N LEU A 93 3.50 -11.40 10.31
CA LEU A 93 3.01 -12.79 10.37
C LEU A 93 3.07 -13.39 11.78
N GLY A 94 3.95 -12.87 12.64
CA GLY A 94 4.09 -13.33 14.03
C GLY A 94 3.13 -12.68 15.03
N ASN A 95 2.36 -11.66 14.62
CA ASN A 95 1.43 -10.98 15.52
C ASN A 95 0.15 -11.83 15.69
N TRP A 96 0.05 -12.55 16.81
CA TRP A 96 -1.09 -13.41 17.17
C TRP A 96 -2.45 -12.70 17.10
N THR A 97 -2.48 -11.38 17.35
CA THR A 97 -3.69 -10.52 17.25
C THR A 97 -4.30 -10.47 15.85
N PHE A 98 -3.53 -10.72 14.79
CA PHE A 98 -4.08 -10.79 13.43
C PHE A 98 -4.91 -12.06 13.18
N TRP A 99 -4.64 -13.13 13.94
CA TRP A 99 -5.27 -14.44 13.76
C TRP A 99 -6.40 -14.69 14.76
N PHE A 100 -6.30 -14.11 15.96
CA PHE A 100 -7.32 -14.20 16.98
C PHE A 100 -7.63 -12.79 17.52
N PRO A 101 -8.82 -12.24 17.24
CA PRO A 101 -9.32 -11.14 18.04
C PRO A 101 -9.43 -11.66 19.48
N GLU A 102 -8.70 -11.04 20.40
CA GLU A 102 -8.97 -11.23 21.84
C GLU A 102 -10.48 -11.01 22.07
N PRO A 103 -11.20 -11.95 22.68
CA PRO A 103 -12.59 -11.72 23.04
C PRO A 103 -12.59 -10.54 24.02
N MET A 104 -13.19 -9.42 23.61
CA MET A 104 -13.35 -8.24 24.45
C MET A 104 -13.95 -8.68 25.78
N ARG A 105 -13.16 -8.58 26.85
CA ARG A 105 -13.64 -8.66 28.23
C ARG A 105 -13.88 -7.26 28.76
#